data_AF-B9L0Q0-F1
#
_entry.id   AF-B9L0Q0-F1
#
_cell.length_a   1.000
_cell.length_b   1.000
_cell.length_c   1.000
_cell.angle_alpha   90.00
_cell.angle_beta   90.00
_cell.angle_gamma   90.00
#
_symmetry.space_group_name_H-M   'P 1'
#
loop_
_entity.id
_entity.type
_entity.pdbx_description
1 polymer ?
#
loop_
_entity_poly.entity_id
_entity_poly.type
_entity_poly.pdbx_seq_one_letter_code
_entity_poly.pdbx_strand_id
1 'polypeptide(L)'
;MLVRTYRPCQPQVTRSRERIGEALVSRGLLRPEDLERALEYQRRTGDRIGRILIALGLVKRQQLYQVLAELWGHPYVDLLREPLDARLARLFDPEALVQRRCFPVRRVGNEVFVATAEPPGAELEEYIRSVLGSVTVRPLVTSEWDIDYAIRTIFRDLVLDRAALGLYYRSPDESARQVLVRWQKVALALLLILVAAGLLMVPTRTAVIASALVNSVLFVFVLFHFVVAMAGAKHEHVQAISPEEVQALRDDELPMYTVLVPVYREANVVPHLIENLRNLDYPASKLEILLLIEEDDEETLAAAKAARPPETVTFIVVPNGLPKTKPKACNVGLLFARGEFLTIYDAEDRPEPDQLKKAILAFRKGSPDLVCVQAALNYYNATENLLTRMFTLEYSYWFDYVLTGLDRLRLPIPLGGTSNHFRVGRLRELGGWDPFNVTEDADLGIRAAARGYRVGVINSTTWEEANNHVGNWIRQRSRWIKGYLQTVLVHTRHPLRLVRTAGIRNTFGFVLLIGGAPFAFLSLIPLWSLTLTWIVTRTHAFDILFPPVVLYISLFNLLIGNGVMIYLGMLAGFKRRRYQLIPFALLNPFYWILHSIASYKAVWQLITKPFYWEKTRHGLSRYLETGSAASVAAE
;
A
#
# COMPACT_ATOMS: atom_id res chain seq x y z
N MET A 1 19.22 -36.62 -64.14
CA MET A 1 18.56 -36.55 -62.81
C MET A 1 19.26 -35.49 -62.00
N LEU A 2 18.55 -34.38 -61.74
CA LEU A 2 18.98 -33.25 -60.92
C LEU A 2 18.72 -33.57 -59.44
N VAL A 3 19.74 -33.49 -58.57
CA VAL A 3 19.52 -33.41 -57.12
C VAL A 3 20.09 -32.07 -56.65
N ARG A 4 19.16 -31.18 -56.31
CA ARG A 4 19.37 -29.81 -55.86
C ARG A 4 20.12 -29.79 -54.52
N THR A 5 21.28 -29.14 -54.50
CA THR A 5 21.92 -28.63 -53.29
C THR A 5 21.04 -27.56 -52.65
N TYR A 6 20.46 -27.87 -51.48
CA TYR A 6 19.77 -26.90 -50.64
C TYR A 6 20.83 -26.02 -49.96
N ARG A 7 20.98 -24.76 -50.41
CA ARG A 7 21.68 -23.73 -49.64
C ARG A 7 20.70 -23.20 -48.57
N PRO A 8 21.06 -23.17 -47.28
CA PRO A 8 20.31 -22.36 -46.33
C PRO A 8 20.59 -20.90 -46.66
N CYS A 9 19.59 -20.21 -47.22
CA CYS A 9 19.60 -18.76 -47.32
C CYS A 9 19.44 -18.21 -45.90
N GLN A 10 20.55 -17.89 -45.24
CA GLN A 10 20.48 -17.01 -44.07
C GLN A 10 20.21 -15.60 -44.60
N PRO A 11 19.08 -14.95 -44.25
CA PRO A 11 18.94 -13.53 -44.53
C PRO A 11 20.02 -12.82 -43.70
N GLN A 12 21.01 -12.25 -44.39
CA GLN A 12 21.89 -11.24 -43.80
C GLN A 12 21.02 -10.04 -43.46
N VAL A 13 20.52 -9.99 -42.21
CA VAL A 13 19.75 -8.85 -41.74
C VAL A 13 20.74 -7.74 -41.39
N THR A 14 21.03 -6.90 -42.38
CA THR A 14 21.73 -5.63 -42.18
C THR A 14 20.91 -4.76 -41.23
N ARG A 15 21.52 -4.26 -40.14
CA ARG A 15 20.90 -3.26 -39.25
C ARG A 15 20.38 -2.09 -40.09
N SER A 16 19.06 -1.98 -40.19
CA SER A 16 18.42 -0.88 -40.91
C SER A 16 18.66 0.43 -40.16
N ARG A 17 19.07 1.49 -40.87
CA ARG A 17 19.14 2.86 -40.32
C ARG A 17 17.77 3.54 -40.25
N GLU A 18 16.71 2.86 -40.69
CA GLU A 18 15.33 3.35 -40.66
C GLU A 18 14.88 3.63 -39.23
N ARG A 19 14.25 4.79 -39.00
CA ARG A 19 13.70 5.13 -37.69
C ARG A 19 12.40 4.36 -37.46
N ILE A 20 12.15 3.91 -36.23
CA ILE A 20 10.97 3.08 -35.90
C ILE A 20 9.63 3.73 -36.32
N GLY A 21 9.49 5.04 -36.19
CA GLY A 21 8.28 5.75 -36.61
C GLY A 21 8.05 5.65 -38.12
N GLU A 22 9.09 5.90 -38.92
CA GLU A 22 9.07 5.78 -40.38
C GLU A 22 8.81 4.33 -40.79
N ALA A 23 9.43 3.37 -40.10
CA ALA A 23 9.24 1.94 -40.33
C ALA A 23 7.79 1.48 -40.10
N LEU A 24 7.11 2.04 -39.10
CA LEU A 24 5.70 1.75 -38.82
C LEU A 24 4.78 2.38 -39.87
N VAL A 25 5.09 3.60 -40.32
CA VAL A 25 4.33 4.29 -41.38
C VAL A 25 4.49 3.57 -42.72
N SER A 26 5.71 3.17 -43.10
CA SER A 26 5.99 2.48 -44.35
C SER A 26 5.28 1.11 -44.45
N ARG A 27 5.02 0.48 -43.29
CA ARG A 27 4.28 -0.79 -43.16
C ARG A 27 2.76 -0.60 -43.00
N GLY A 28 2.26 0.65 -43.03
CA GLY A 28 0.84 0.94 -42.86
C GLY A 28 0.29 0.66 -41.46
N LEU A 29 1.17 0.55 -40.45
CA LEU A 29 0.80 0.28 -39.06
C LEU A 29 0.56 1.56 -38.25
N LEU A 30 0.98 2.71 -38.77
CA LEU A 30 0.83 4.03 -38.15
C LEU A 30 0.54 5.06 -39.23
N ARG A 31 -0.37 6.01 -38.96
CA ARG A 31 -0.63 7.13 -39.88
C ARG A 31 0.45 8.21 -39.69
N PRO A 32 0.89 8.92 -40.76
CA PRO A 32 1.87 10.00 -40.64
C PRO A 32 1.48 11.07 -39.60
N GLU A 33 0.21 11.45 -39.56
CA GLU A 33 -0.33 12.43 -38.61
C GLU A 33 -0.20 11.96 -37.14
N ASP A 34 -0.43 10.65 -36.89
CA ASP A 34 -0.27 10.06 -35.56
C ASP A 34 1.21 10.01 -35.15
N LEU A 35 2.12 9.82 -36.11
CA LEU A 35 3.55 9.89 -35.86
C LEU A 35 3.98 11.30 -35.48
N GLU A 36 3.50 12.34 -36.16
CA GLU A 36 3.79 13.74 -35.81
C GLU A 36 3.32 14.08 -34.40
N ARG A 37 2.10 13.68 -34.05
CA ARG A 37 1.55 13.82 -32.69
C ARG A 37 2.42 13.09 -31.65
N ALA A 38 2.86 11.87 -31.94
CA ALA A 38 3.73 11.11 -31.05
C ALA A 38 5.12 11.75 -30.91
N LEU A 39 5.67 12.35 -31.98
CA LEU A 39 6.94 13.08 -31.95
C LEU A 39 6.83 14.38 -31.14
N GLU A 40 5.70 15.08 -31.19
CA GLU A 40 5.44 16.21 -30.30
C GLU A 40 5.40 15.79 -28.83
N TYR A 41 4.68 14.70 -28.54
CA TYR A 41 4.67 14.12 -27.20
C TYR A 41 6.06 13.69 -26.74
N GLN A 42 6.89 13.13 -27.64
CA GLN A 42 8.28 12.81 -27.36
C GLN A 42 9.12 14.04 -27.01
N ARG A 43 8.96 15.16 -27.74
CA ARG A 43 9.67 16.41 -27.43
C ARG A 43 9.30 16.94 -26.04
N ARG A 44 8.04 16.76 -25.62
CA ARG A 44 7.54 17.20 -24.31
C ARG A 44 8.01 16.31 -23.15
N THR A 45 8.02 14.99 -23.36
CA THR A 45 8.24 14.00 -22.29
C THR A 45 9.64 13.38 -22.26
N GLY A 46 10.43 13.56 -23.31
CA GLY A 46 11.75 12.94 -23.46
C GLY A 46 11.75 11.41 -23.56
N ASP A 47 10.58 10.76 -23.63
CA ASP A 47 10.47 9.30 -23.60
C ASP A 47 10.69 8.65 -24.98
N ARG A 48 10.85 7.33 -24.99
CA ARG A 48 11.05 6.56 -26.21
C ARG A 48 9.77 6.55 -27.05
N ILE A 49 9.90 6.92 -28.33
CA ILE A 49 8.77 6.96 -29.28
C ILE A 49 7.94 5.67 -29.29
N GLY A 50 8.57 4.50 -29.21
CA GLY A 50 7.85 3.22 -29.16
C GLY A 50 6.93 3.09 -27.94
N ARG A 51 7.35 3.55 -26.76
CA ARG A 51 6.50 3.56 -25.56
C ARG A 51 5.35 4.54 -25.68
N ILE A 52 5.62 5.72 -26.26
CA ILE A 52 4.61 6.75 -26.50
C ILE A 52 3.51 6.21 -27.42
N LEU A 53 3.90 5.55 -28.53
CA LEU A 53 2.95 4.97 -29.48
C LEU A 53 2.05 3.91 -28.83
N ILE A 54 2.60 3.07 -27.96
CA ILE A 54 1.82 2.10 -27.18
C ILE A 54 0.91 2.81 -26.17
N ALA A 55 1.45 3.72 -25.38
CA ALA A 55 0.72 4.40 -24.31
C ALA A 55 -0.46 5.24 -24.82
N LEU A 56 -0.33 5.83 -26.02
CA LEU A 56 -1.40 6.56 -26.71
C LEU A 56 -2.39 5.64 -27.46
N GLY A 57 -2.16 4.33 -27.46
CA GLY A 57 -3.02 3.35 -28.16
C GLY A 57 -2.92 3.44 -29.70
N LEU A 58 -1.85 4.02 -30.23
CA LEU A 58 -1.67 4.25 -31.66
C LEU A 58 -1.16 3.00 -32.40
N VAL A 59 -0.41 2.15 -31.70
CA VAL A 59 0.14 0.89 -32.25
C VAL A 59 0.03 -0.21 -31.20
N LYS A 60 -0.37 -1.42 -31.62
CA LYS A 60 -0.38 -2.57 -30.70
C LYS A 60 1.05 -2.99 -30.37
N ARG A 61 1.29 -3.35 -29.10
CA ARG A 61 2.61 -3.79 -28.61
C ARG A 61 3.24 -4.88 -29.48
N GLN A 62 2.48 -5.90 -29.87
CA GLN A 62 2.97 -6.98 -30.73
C GLN A 62 3.47 -6.47 -32.10
N GLN A 63 2.75 -5.55 -32.72
CA GLN A 63 3.14 -4.97 -34.01
C GLN A 63 4.42 -4.15 -33.89
N LEU A 64 4.54 -3.36 -32.81
CA LEU A 64 5.77 -2.59 -32.55
C LEU A 64 6.98 -3.52 -32.42
N TYR A 65 6.89 -4.59 -31.62
CA TYR A 65 8.01 -5.49 -31.37
C TYR A 65 8.39 -6.35 -32.59
N GLN A 66 7.44 -6.67 -33.47
CA GLN A 66 7.74 -7.29 -34.77
C GLN A 66 8.59 -6.38 -35.64
N VAL A 67 8.25 -5.10 -35.74
CA VAL A 67 9.04 -4.13 -36.51
C VAL A 67 10.40 -3.87 -35.85
N LEU A 68 10.47 -3.79 -34.51
CA LEU A 68 11.74 -3.65 -33.78
C LEU A 68 12.66 -4.86 -34.04
N ALA A 69 12.12 -6.08 -34.13
CA ALA A 69 12.88 -7.27 -34.43
C ALA A 69 13.58 -7.16 -35.80
N GLU A 70 12.84 -6.72 -36.83
CA GLU A 70 13.38 -6.46 -38.17
C GLU A 70 14.49 -5.40 -38.15
N LEU A 71 14.24 -4.25 -37.48
CA LEU A 71 15.20 -3.15 -37.41
C LEU A 71 16.48 -3.53 -36.65
N TRP A 72 16.36 -4.31 -35.57
CA TRP A 72 17.49 -4.76 -34.77
C TRP A 72 18.26 -5.92 -35.41
N GLY A 73 17.67 -6.58 -36.41
CA GLY A 73 18.29 -7.70 -37.11
C GLY A 73 18.17 -9.04 -36.40
N HIS A 74 17.14 -9.21 -35.58
CA HIS A 74 16.92 -10.40 -34.76
C HIS A 74 15.50 -10.95 -34.97
N PRO A 75 15.28 -12.27 -34.86
CA PRO A 75 13.95 -12.85 -35.03
C PRO A 75 13.02 -12.45 -33.88
N TYR A 76 11.75 -12.22 -34.19
CA TYR A 76 10.68 -12.04 -33.22
C TYR A 76 10.23 -13.39 -32.63
N VAL A 77 9.89 -13.43 -31.34
CA VAL A 77 9.32 -14.61 -30.67
C VAL A 77 8.08 -14.23 -29.86
N ASP A 78 7.04 -15.06 -29.94
CA ASP A 78 5.82 -14.98 -29.14
C ASP A 78 5.93 -16.01 -28.00
N LEU A 79 6.17 -15.53 -26.77
CA LEU A 79 6.40 -16.42 -25.61
C LEU A 79 5.11 -17.06 -25.08
N LEU A 80 3.94 -16.67 -25.59
CA LEU A 80 2.68 -17.35 -25.27
C LEU A 80 2.52 -18.65 -26.06
N ARG A 81 3.27 -18.81 -27.16
CA ARG A 81 3.19 -19.96 -28.07
C ARG A 81 4.46 -20.81 -28.10
N GLU A 82 5.61 -20.22 -27.79
CA GLU A 82 6.89 -20.91 -27.77
C GLU A 82 7.03 -21.84 -26.54
N PRO A 83 7.50 -23.09 -26.68
CA PRO A 83 7.79 -23.95 -25.54
C PRO A 83 8.97 -23.41 -24.73
N LEU A 84 8.74 -23.16 -23.44
CA LEU A 84 9.73 -22.59 -22.53
C LEU A 84 10.50 -23.68 -21.78
N ASP A 85 11.83 -23.61 -21.76
CA ASP A 85 12.69 -24.50 -20.98
C ASP A 85 12.71 -24.08 -19.50
N ALA A 86 11.82 -24.70 -18.72
CA ALA A 86 11.70 -24.44 -17.28
C ALA A 86 13.00 -24.72 -16.50
N ARG A 87 13.81 -25.71 -16.92
CA ARG A 87 15.04 -26.08 -16.21
C ARG A 87 16.11 -25.03 -16.41
N LEU A 88 16.26 -24.55 -17.65
CA LEU A 88 17.16 -23.45 -17.98
C LEU A 88 16.76 -22.16 -17.26
N ALA A 89 15.48 -21.78 -17.35
CA ALA A 89 15.00 -20.54 -16.75
C ALA A 89 15.21 -20.51 -15.23
N ARG A 90 14.98 -21.61 -14.52
CA ARG A 90 15.15 -21.71 -13.05
C ARG A 90 16.59 -21.56 -12.55
N LEU A 91 17.58 -21.48 -13.44
CA LEU A 91 18.96 -21.12 -13.07
C LEU A 91 19.11 -19.62 -12.81
N PHE A 92 18.15 -18.81 -13.24
CA PHE A 92 18.16 -17.36 -13.10
C PHE A 92 17.22 -16.90 -11.99
N ASP A 93 17.54 -15.75 -11.40
CA ASP A 93 16.66 -15.09 -10.46
C ASP A 93 15.52 -14.35 -11.21
N PRO A 94 14.24 -14.60 -10.90
CA PRO A 94 13.13 -13.98 -11.63
C PRO A 94 13.09 -12.46 -11.49
N GLU A 95 13.53 -11.89 -10.38
CA GLU A 95 13.56 -10.43 -10.20
C GLU A 95 14.59 -9.80 -11.14
N ALA A 96 15.77 -10.42 -11.26
CA ALA A 96 16.77 -10.02 -12.25
C ALA A 96 16.27 -10.13 -13.70
N LEU A 97 15.50 -11.18 -14.05
CA LEU A 97 14.90 -11.33 -15.38
C LEU A 97 13.90 -10.20 -15.70
N VAL A 98 13.03 -9.83 -14.76
CA VAL A 98 12.10 -8.71 -14.92
C VAL A 98 12.86 -7.39 -15.09
N GLN A 99 13.82 -7.10 -14.21
CA GLN A 99 14.57 -5.84 -14.22
C GLN A 99 15.38 -5.67 -15.52
N ARG A 100 16.00 -6.77 -16.00
CA ARG A 100 16.78 -6.79 -17.25
C ARG A 100 15.94 -7.00 -18.50
N ARG A 101 14.63 -7.23 -18.35
CA ARG A 101 13.67 -7.46 -19.45
C ARG A 101 14.15 -8.52 -20.43
N CYS A 102 14.55 -9.66 -19.86
CA CYS A 102 15.00 -10.80 -20.66
C CYS A 102 14.50 -12.12 -20.09
N PHE A 103 14.43 -13.14 -20.94
CA PHE A 103 14.02 -14.49 -20.56
C PHE A 103 14.79 -15.55 -21.35
N PRO A 104 15.48 -16.51 -20.70
CA PRO A 104 16.15 -17.61 -21.39
C PRO A 104 15.11 -18.64 -21.86
N VAL A 105 14.86 -18.69 -23.17
CA VAL A 105 13.77 -19.47 -23.77
C VAL A 105 14.13 -20.96 -23.85
N ARG A 106 15.30 -21.26 -24.44
CA ARG A 106 15.77 -22.62 -24.67
C ARG A 106 17.27 -22.67 -24.94
N ARG A 107 17.87 -23.85 -24.74
CA ARG A 107 19.28 -24.12 -25.05
C ARG A 107 19.41 -25.25 -26.07
N VAL A 108 20.25 -25.05 -27.08
CA VAL A 108 20.60 -26.05 -28.11
C VAL A 108 22.12 -26.13 -28.21
N GLY A 109 22.70 -27.19 -27.63
CA GLY A 109 24.16 -27.33 -27.54
C GLY A 109 24.79 -26.17 -26.74
N ASN A 110 25.68 -25.42 -27.38
CA ASN A 110 26.31 -24.23 -26.78
C ASN A 110 25.53 -22.92 -27.00
N GLU A 111 24.45 -22.96 -27.77
CA GLU A 111 23.65 -21.78 -28.08
C GLU A 111 22.47 -21.65 -27.10
N VAL A 112 22.32 -20.46 -26.52
CA VAL A 112 21.21 -20.13 -25.62
C VAL A 112 20.36 -19.05 -26.28
N PHE A 113 19.10 -19.38 -26.54
CA PHE A 113 18.14 -18.46 -27.11
C PHE A 113 17.51 -17.64 -26.00
N VAL A 114 17.65 -16.31 -26.08
CA VAL A 114 17.26 -15.40 -25.01
C VAL A 114 16.33 -14.35 -25.57
N ALA A 115 15.10 -14.32 -25.09
CA ALA A 115 14.13 -13.30 -25.40
C ALA A 115 14.48 -11.99 -24.69
N THR A 116 14.35 -10.85 -25.37
CA THR A 116 14.64 -9.52 -24.84
C THR A 116 13.67 -8.47 -25.39
N ALA A 117 13.27 -7.53 -24.53
CA ALA A 117 12.50 -6.35 -24.91
C ALA A 117 13.38 -5.11 -25.12
N GLU A 118 14.67 -5.20 -24.82
CA GLU A 118 15.66 -4.15 -25.08
C GLU A 118 16.53 -4.52 -26.30
N PRO A 119 17.12 -3.52 -26.99
CA PRO A 119 18.06 -3.76 -28.08
C PRO A 119 19.17 -4.73 -27.64
N PRO A 120 19.35 -5.87 -28.31
CA PRO A 120 20.38 -6.83 -27.94
C PRO A 120 21.78 -6.20 -27.92
N GLY A 121 22.55 -6.47 -26.88
CA GLY A 121 23.88 -5.90 -26.68
C GLY A 121 24.74 -6.66 -25.67
N ALA A 122 25.96 -6.16 -25.43
CA ALA A 122 26.96 -6.83 -24.60
C ALA A 122 26.49 -7.10 -23.17
N GLU A 123 25.68 -6.22 -22.58
CA GLU A 123 25.15 -6.38 -21.22
C GLU A 123 24.27 -7.64 -21.08
N LEU A 124 23.42 -7.91 -22.08
CA LEU A 124 22.61 -9.12 -22.12
C LEU A 124 23.50 -10.36 -22.19
N GLU A 125 24.53 -10.33 -23.04
CA GLU A 125 25.47 -11.44 -23.16
C GLU A 125 26.25 -11.70 -21.88
N GLU A 126 26.76 -10.64 -21.25
CA GLU A 126 27.49 -10.70 -20.00
C GLU A 126 26.62 -11.28 -18.87
N TYR A 127 25.38 -10.81 -18.75
CA TYR A 127 24.44 -11.35 -17.77
C TYR A 127 24.22 -12.85 -17.97
N ILE A 128 23.92 -13.28 -19.19
CA ILE A 128 23.65 -14.70 -19.49
C ILE A 128 24.90 -15.55 -19.25
N ARG A 129 26.09 -15.06 -19.62
CA ARG A 129 27.37 -15.73 -19.38
C ARG A 129 27.76 -15.77 -17.90
N SER A 130 27.38 -14.77 -17.10
CA SER A 130 27.66 -14.78 -15.66
C SER A 130 26.93 -15.91 -14.92
N VAL A 131 25.78 -16.35 -15.44
CA VAL A 131 25.00 -17.47 -14.88
C VAL A 131 25.36 -18.81 -15.52
N LEU A 132 25.54 -18.87 -16.84
CA LEU A 132 25.68 -20.13 -17.59
C LEU A 132 27.11 -20.47 -18.01
N GLY A 133 28.07 -19.58 -17.77
CA GLY A 133 29.45 -19.70 -18.25
C GLY A 133 29.59 -19.39 -19.75
N SER A 134 30.57 -20.01 -20.40
CA SER A 134 30.91 -19.76 -21.81
C SER A 134 29.86 -20.30 -22.78
N VAL A 135 28.84 -19.49 -23.07
CA VAL A 135 27.77 -19.80 -24.03
C VAL A 135 27.68 -18.77 -25.16
N THR A 136 27.14 -19.21 -26.30
CA THR A 136 26.78 -18.33 -27.42
C THR A 136 25.34 -17.85 -27.23
N VAL A 137 25.13 -16.55 -27.04
CA VAL A 137 23.79 -15.98 -26.86
C VAL A 137 23.16 -15.69 -28.21
N ARG A 138 21.93 -16.16 -28.42
CA ARG A 138 21.10 -15.92 -29.61
C ARG A 138 19.88 -15.08 -29.21
N PRO A 139 19.91 -13.76 -29.42
CA PRO A 139 18.81 -12.89 -29.02
C PRO A 139 17.56 -13.14 -29.87
N LEU A 140 16.41 -13.18 -29.20
CA LEU A 140 15.06 -13.18 -29.77
C LEU A 140 14.36 -11.91 -29.28
N VAL A 141 13.70 -11.18 -30.15
CA VAL A 141 13.01 -9.93 -29.77
C VAL A 141 11.58 -10.24 -29.39
N THR A 142 11.14 -9.72 -28.24
CA THR A 142 9.75 -9.88 -27.78
C THR A 142 9.35 -8.71 -26.89
N SER A 143 8.09 -8.68 -26.47
CA SER A 143 7.58 -7.61 -25.62
C SER A 143 7.91 -7.83 -24.14
N GLU A 144 7.96 -6.76 -23.35
CA GLU A 144 8.13 -6.88 -21.90
C GLU A 144 6.99 -7.68 -21.24
N TRP A 145 5.79 -7.68 -21.83
CA TRP A 145 4.64 -8.44 -21.33
C TRP A 145 4.77 -9.95 -21.59
N ASP A 146 5.32 -10.34 -22.73
CA ASP A 146 5.61 -11.73 -23.06
C ASP A 146 6.62 -12.30 -22.06
N ILE A 147 7.64 -11.50 -21.70
CA ILE A 147 8.63 -11.86 -20.68
C ILE A 147 7.97 -11.99 -19.30
N ASP A 148 7.16 -11.01 -18.88
CA ASP A 148 6.43 -11.08 -17.61
C ASP A 148 5.48 -12.29 -17.56
N TYR A 149 4.84 -12.64 -18.67
CA TYR A 149 4.03 -13.85 -18.81
C TYR A 149 4.86 -15.14 -18.65
N ALA A 150 5.99 -15.24 -19.35
CA ALA A 150 6.90 -16.38 -19.26
C ALA A 150 7.43 -16.57 -17.83
N ILE A 151 7.81 -15.48 -17.16
CA ILE A 151 8.27 -15.49 -15.77
C ILE A 151 7.16 -15.97 -14.84
N ARG A 152 5.94 -15.41 -14.94
CA ARG A 152 4.80 -15.85 -14.12
C ARG A 152 4.45 -17.32 -14.32
N THR A 153 4.59 -17.82 -15.55
CA THR A 153 4.27 -19.21 -15.89
C THR A 153 5.29 -20.18 -15.29
N ILE A 154 6.59 -19.90 -15.45
CA ILE A 154 7.67 -20.82 -15.05
C ILE A 154 8.02 -20.73 -13.56
N PHE A 155 7.96 -19.53 -13.01
CA PHE A 155 8.31 -19.24 -11.61
C PHE A 155 7.08 -19.11 -10.71
N ARG A 156 5.89 -19.54 -11.14
CA ARG A 156 4.63 -19.43 -10.40
C ARG A 156 4.77 -19.70 -8.90
N ASP A 157 5.33 -20.86 -8.54
CA ASP A 157 5.45 -21.29 -7.15
C ASP A 157 6.48 -20.47 -6.37
N LEU A 158 7.58 -20.07 -7.01
CA LEU A 158 8.61 -19.22 -6.41
C LEU A 158 8.09 -17.79 -6.18
N VAL A 159 7.34 -17.24 -7.13
CA VAL A 159 6.70 -15.93 -7.00
C VAL A 159 5.70 -15.95 -5.85
N LEU A 160 4.87 -16.99 -5.77
CA LEU A 160 3.92 -17.17 -4.67
C LEU A 160 4.63 -17.30 -3.32
N ASP A 161 5.65 -18.16 -3.23
CA ASP A 161 6.42 -18.37 -2.00
C ASP A 161 7.14 -17.09 -1.55
N ARG A 162 7.81 -16.36 -2.45
CA ARG A 162 8.42 -15.06 -2.13
C ARG A 162 7.40 -14.01 -1.72
N ALA A 163 6.25 -13.94 -2.40
CA ALA A 163 5.22 -12.97 -2.08
C ALA A 163 4.55 -13.25 -0.73
N ALA A 164 4.41 -14.52 -0.34
CA ALA A 164 3.79 -14.92 0.92
C ALA A 164 4.78 -14.95 2.10
N LEU A 165 6.01 -15.42 1.87
CA LEU A 165 6.98 -15.77 2.92
C LEU A 165 8.31 -15.01 2.82
N GLY A 166 8.52 -14.19 1.80
CA GLY A 166 9.80 -13.50 1.57
C GLY A 166 10.26 -12.57 2.69
N LEU A 167 9.34 -11.88 3.38
CA LEU A 167 9.69 -11.12 4.59
C LEU A 167 10.11 -12.05 5.73
N TYR A 168 9.37 -13.14 5.95
CA TYR A 168 9.67 -14.11 6.99
C TYR A 168 11.04 -14.77 6.79
N TYR A 169 11.42 -15.10 5.55
CA TYR A 169 12.73 -15.69 5.27
C TYR A 169 13.89 -14.72 5.49
N ARG A 170 13.70 -13.43 5.17
CA ARG A 170 14.75 -12.41 5.35
C ARG A 170 14.85 -11.90 6.77
N SER A 171 13.71 -11.71 7.43
CA SER A 171 13.62 -11.07 8.75
C SER A 171 12.46 -11.67 9.55
N PRO A 172 12.61 -12.88 10.11
CA PRO A 172 11.57 -13.57 10.87
C PRO A 172 11.01 -12.72 12.03
N ASP A 173 11.89 -11.93 12.65
CA ASP A 173 11.56 -11.05 13.77
C ASP A 173 10.64 -9.88 13.38
N GLU A 174 10.49 -9.57 12.09
CA GLU A 174 9.63 -8.50 11.59
C GLU A 174 8.32 -9.01 10.95
N SER A 175 8.13 -10.33 10.80
CA SER A 175 6.88 -10.90 10.26
C SER A 175 5.92 -11.34 11.36
N ALA A 176 4.65 -10.99 11.19
CA ALA A 176 3.52 -11.38 12.03
C ALA A 176 3.16 -12.86 11.91
N ARG A 177 3.78 -13.63 11.00
CA ARG A 177 3.59 -15.10 10.89
C ARG A 177 3.71 -15.79 12.25
N GLN A 178 4.58 -15.30 13.13
CA GLN A 178 4.65 -15.71 14.52
C GLN A 178 4.20 -14.60 15.48
N VAL A 179 2.91 -14.38 15.67
CA VAL A 179 2.42 -13.23 16.48
C VAL A 179 3.10 -13.07 17.85
N LEU A 180 3.20 -14.14 18.65
CA LEU A 180 3.85 -14.13 19.98
C LEU A 180 5.07 -15.05 20.04
N VAL A 181 6.18 -14.53 20.58
CA VAL A 181 7.37 -15.32 20.91
C VAL A 181 7.28 -15.90 22.33
N ARG A 182 8.14 -16.89 22.65
CA ARG A 182 8.06 -17.65 23.91
C ARG A 182 8.10 -16.75 25.16
N TRP A 183 9.02 -15.80 25.23
CA TRP A 183 9.15 -14.93 26.39
C TRP A 183 7.92 -14.03 26.56
N GLN A 184 7.31 -13.54 25.47
CA GLN A 184 6.08 -12.74 25.54
C GLN A 184 4.91 -13.56 26.10
N LYS A 185 4.79 -14.83 25.69
CA LYS A 185 3.77 -15.75 26.24
C LYS A 185 3.98 -15.99 27.73
N VAL A 186 5.21 -16.25 28.14
CA VAL A 186 5.57 -16.46 29.56
C VAL A 186 5.33 -15.19 30.36
N ALA A 187 5.76 -14.02 29.88
CA ALA A 187 5.55 -12.74 30.55
C ALA A 187 4.07 -12.41 30.71
N LEU A 188 3.26 -12.63 29.67
CA LEU A 188 1.81 -12.43 29.74
C LEU A 188 1.15 -13.41 30.72
N ALA A 189 1.54 -14.70 30.70
CA ALA A 189 1.02 -15.69 31.64
C ALA A 189 1.40 -15.35 33.09
N LEU A 190 2.66 -14.98 33.34
CA LEU A 190 3.13 -14.55 34.66
C LEU A 190 2.42 -13.28 35.14
N LEU A 191 2.18 -12.32 34.25
CA LEU A 191 1.42 -11.11 34.58
C LEU A 191 -0.03 -11.46 34.98
N LEU A 192 -0.70 -12.33 34.22
CA LEU A 192 -2.06 -12.77 34.53
C LEU A 192 -2.11 -13.55 35.86
N ILE A 193 -1.15 -14.44 36.10
CA ILE A 193 -1.03 -15.19 37.37
C ILE A 193 -0.77 -14.23 38.53
N LEU A 194 0.13 -13.26 38.37
CA LEU A 194 0.44 -12.28 39.42
C LEU A 194 -0.76 -11.40 39.75
N VAL A 195 -1.51 -10.95 38.74
CA VAL A 195 -2.73 -10.17 38.93
C VAL A 195 -3.79 -11.04 39.63
N ALA A 196 -4.00 -12.29 39.20
CA ALA A 196 -4.96 -13.20 39.83
C ALA A 196 -4.58 -13.52 41.29
N ALA A 197 -3.31 -13.85 41.55
CA ALA A 197 -2.80 -14.08 42.91
C ALA A 197 -2.95 -12.83 43.78
N GLY A 198 -2.63 -11.64 43.23
CA GLY A 198 -2.85 -10.37 43.91
C GLY A 198 -4.31 -10.12 44.26
N LEU A 199 -5.24 -10.41 43.34
CA LEU A 199 -6.68 -10.29 43.58
C LEU A 199 -7.19 -11.29 44.63
N LEU A 200 -6.57 -12.45 44.78
CA LEU A 200 -6.93 -13.44 45.79
C LEU A 200 -6.31 -13.14 47.16
N MET A 201 -5.06 -12.68 47.21
CA MET A 201 -4.29 -12.50 48.44
C MET A 201 -4.41 -11.08 49.01
N VAL A 202 -4.39 -10.05 48.16
CA VAL A 202 -4.38 -8.64 48.55
C VAL A 202 -5.31 -7.81 47.63
N PRO A 203 -6.61 -8.17 47.54
CA PRO A 203 -7.55 -7.67 46.53
C PRO A 203 -7.56 -6.16 46.38
N THR A 204 -7.68 -5.44 47.50
CA THR A 204 -7.80 -3.98 47.51
C THR A 204 -6.56 -3.31 46.92
N ARG A 205 -5.35 -3.69 47.35
CA ARG A 205 -4.11 -3.06 46.85
C ARG A 205 -3.90 -3.38 45.38
N THR A 206 -4.16 -4.62 44.96
CA THR A 206 -4.03 -5.02 43.56
C THR A 206 -5.02 -4.25 42.67
N ALA A 207 -6.27 -4.10 43.10
CA ALA A 207 -7.27 -3.36 42.35
C ALA A 207 -6.96 -1.86 42.25
N VAL A 208 -6.44 -1.24 43.33
CA VAL A 208 -5.96 0.15 43.31
C VAL A 208 -4.80 0.32 42.34
N ILE A 209 -3.80 -0.57 42.38
CA ILE A 209 -2.63 -0.50 41.47
C ILE A 209 -3.08 -0.66 40.02
N ALA A 210 -3.99 -1.60 39.74
CA ALA A 210 -4.54 -1.78 38.41
C ALA A 210 -5.29 -0.53 37.92
N SER A 211 -6.17 0.03 38.76
CA SER A 211 -6.91 1.27 38.46
C SER A 211 -5.96 2.45 38.22
N ALA A 212 -4.93 2.61 39.05
CA ALA A 212 -3.91 3.65 38.91
C ALA A 212 -3.15 3.52 37.60
N LEU A 213 -2.75 2.30 37.22
CA LEU A 213 -2.05 2.03 35.96
C LEU A 213 -2.93 2.34 34.75
N VAL A 214 -4.17 1.87 34.74
CA VAL A 214 -5.11 2.14 33.64
C VAL A 214 -5.33 3.64 33.48
N ASN A 215 -5.64 4.35 34.56
CA ASN A 215 -5.89 5.80 34.50
C ASN A 215 -4.65 6.59 34.10
N SER A 216 -3.46 6.18 34.55
CA SER A 216 -2.21 6.83 34.19
C SER A 216 -1.87 6.64 32.70
N VAL A 217 -2.08 5.44 32.16
CA VAL A 217 -1.86 5.16 30.73
C VAL A 217 -2.85 5.96 29.87
N LEU A 218 -4.13 6.03 30.27
CA LEU A 218 -5.14 6.86 29.60
C LEU A 218 -4.79 8.35 29.62
N PHE A 219 -4.33 8.85 30.78
CA PHE A 219 -3.91 10.24 30.93
C PHE A 219 -2.76 10.58 29.97
N VAL A 220 -1.72 9.74 29.93
CA VAL A 220 -0.58 9.91 29.02
C VAL A 220 -1.02 9.78 27.56
N PHE A 221 -1.93 8.86 27.24
CA PHE A 221 -2.48 8.67 25.89
C PHE A 221 -3.21 9.92 25.39
N VAL A 222 -4.09 10.50 26.21
CA VAL A 222 -4.83 11.73 25.88
C VAL A 222 -3.86 12.90 25.70
N LEU A 223 -2.92 13.07 26.64
CA LEU A 223 -1.92 14.14 26.56
C LEU A 223 -1.06 14.01 25.29
N PHE A 224 -0.63 12.79 24.96
CA PHE A 224 0.12 12.51 23.74
C PHE A 224 -0.66 12.90 22.49
N HIS A 225 -1.92 12.47 22.36
CA HIS A 225 -2.76 12.82 21.23
C HIS A 225 -3.00 14.33 21.12
N PHE A 226 -3.23 15.01 22.25
CA PHE A 226 -3.34 16.46 22.28
C PHE A 226 -2.06 17.14 21.77
N VAL A 227 -0.89 16.76 22.29
CA VAL A 227 0.39 17.36 21.86
C VAL A 227 0.65 17.13 20.38
N VAL A 228 0.44 15.91 19.88
CA VAL A 228 0.64 15.56 18.47
C VAL A 228 -0.34 16.33 17.59
N ALA A 229 -1.63 16.33 17.92
CA ALA A 229 -2.65 17.03 17.14
C ALA A 229 -2.41 18.55 17.11
N MET A 230 -2.00 19.15 18.24
CA MET A 230 -1.65 20.57 18.27
C MET A 230 -0.38 20.89 17.48
N ALA A 231 0.59 19.99 17.44
CA ALA A 231 1.76 20.12 16.57
C ALA A 231 1.37 20.09 15.08
N GLY A 232 0.41 19.22 14.72
CA GLY A 232 -0.17 19.15 13.37
C GLY A 232 -1.07 20.34 13.03
N ALA A 233 -1.82 20.88 13.99
CA ALA A 233 -2.66 22.05 13.77
C ALA A 233 -1.84 23.31 13.43
N LYS A 234 -0.61 23.43 13.96
CA LYS A 234 0.25 24.58 13.73
C LYS A 234 0.86 24.61 12.32
N HIS A 235 0.95 23.49 11.62
CA HIS A 235 1.61 23.40 10.30
C HIS A 235 0.80 22.44 9.44
N GLU A 236 0.23 22.90 8.32
CA GLU A 236 -0.68 22.07 7.53
C GLU A 236 -0.01 20.78 7.02
N HIS A 237 1.22 20.88 6.51
CA HIS A 237 2.08 19.78 6.06
C HIS A 237 3.56 20.18 6.17
N VAL A 238 4.46 19.26 6.56
CA VAL A 238 5.92 19.53 6.58
C VAL A 238 6.46 19.65 5.15
N GLN A 239 5.92 18.85 4.23
CA GLN A 239 6.22 18.88 2.80
C GLN A 239 5.01 19.42 2.02
N ALA A 240 4.59 20.65 2.32
CA ALA A 240 3.56 21.30 1.52
C ALA A 240 4.09 21.56 0.10
N ILE A 241 3.34 21.10 -0.89
CA ILE A 241 3.62 21.30 -2.31
C ILE A 241 2.60 22.28 -2.87
N SER A 242 3.06 23.41 -3.39
CA SER A 242 2.14 24.41 -3.95
C SER A 242 1.67 24.02 -5.35
N PRO A 243 0.48 24.50 -5.79
CA PRO A 243 0.02 24.28 -7.16
C PRO A 243 1.02 24.80 -8.22
N GLU A 244 1.70 25.90 -7.93
CA GLU A 244 2.71 26.49 -8.84
C GLU A 244 3.91 25.55 -9.01
N GLU A 245 4.34 24.86 -7.95
CA GLU A 245 5.42 23.87 -8.04
C GLU A 245 5.01 22.65 -8.87
N VAL A 246 3.76 22.21 -8.75
CA VAL A 246 3.22 21.13 -9.60
C VAL A 246 3.18 21.55 -11.06
N GLN A 247 2.75 22.78 -11.35
CA GLN A 247 2.67 23.31 -12.72
C GLN A 247 4.06 23.57 -13.33
N ALA A 248 5.06 23.89 -12.50
CA ALA A 248 6.43 24.10 -12.94
C ALA A 248 7.17 22.79 -13.31
N LEU A 249 6.64 21.63 -12.91
CA LEU A 249 7.22 20.34 -13.30
C LEU A 249 7.08 20.12 -14.81
N ARG A 250 8.22 19.88 -15.45
CA ARG A 250 8.25 19.49 -16.85
C ARG A 250 8.11 17.98 -16.98
N ASP A 251 7.34 17.53 -17.98
CA ASP A 251 7.07 16.12 -18.21
C ASP A 251 8.36 15.30 -18.46
N ASP A 252 9.40 15.91 -19.04
CA ASP A 252 10.69 15.27 -19.33
C ASP A 252 11.49 14.91 -18.07
N GLU A 253 11.32 15.68 -17.00
CA GLU A 253 11.94 15.42 -15.70
C GLU A 253 11.25 14.33 -14.88
N LEU A 254 10.02 13.94 -15.24
CA LEU A 254 9.27 12.96 -14.49
C LEU A 254 9.88 11.54 -14.68
N PRO A 255 10.03 10.75 -13.60
CA PRO A 255 10.50 9.37 -13.69
C PRO A 255 9.38 8.43 -14.17
N MET A 256 9.68 7.14 -14.30
CA MET A 256 8.62 6.14 -14.46
C MET A 256 7.95 5.88 -13.10
N TYR A 257 6.63 5.75 -13.10
CA TYR A 257 5.81 5.53 -11.90
C TYR A 257 4.96 4.27 -12.05
N THR A 258 4.95 3.40 -11.04
CA THR A 258 4.08 2.22 -11.00
C THR A 258 2.91 2.43 -10.03
N VAL A 259 1.70 2.14 -10.47
CA VAL A 259 0.49 2.10 -9.65
C VAL A 259 0.07 0.64 -9.50
N LEU A 260 0.05 0.14 -8.27
CA LEU A 260 -0.50 -1.18 -7.95
C LEU A 260 -1.97 -1.02 -7.58
N VAL A 261 -2.84 -1.82 -8.18
CA VAL A 261 -4.26 -1.84 -7.85
C VAL A 261 -4.71 -3.29 -7.60
N PRO A 262 -4.76 -3.74 -6.34
CA PRO A 262 -5.30 -5.04 -5.98
C PRO A 262 -6.83 -5.03 -6.08
N VAL A 263 -7.40 -5.98 -6.83
CA VAL A 263 -8.84 -6.13 -7.02
C VAL A 263 -9.23 -7.59 -6.77
N TYR A 264 -10.22 -7.82 -5.90
CA TYR A 264 -10.70 -9.17 -5.62
C TYR A 264 -12.20 -9.19 -5.35
N ARG A 265 -12.98 -9.84 -6.21
CA ARG A 265 -14.45 -9.96 -6.16
C ARG A 265 -15.14 -8.60 -6.17
N GLU A 266 -14.74 -7.75 -7.10
CA GLU A 266 -15.13 -6.33 -7.22
C GLU A 266 -15.40 -5.93 -8.68
N ALA A 267 -15.93 -6.86 -9.47
CA ALA A 267 -16.26 -6.66 -10.89
C ALA A 267 -17.10 -5.40 -11.15
N ASN A 268 -17.98 -5.02 -10.22
CA ASN A 268 -18.85 -3.84 -10.31
C ASN A 268 -18.10 -2.50 -10.17
N VAL A 269 -16.93 -2.47 -9.53
CA VAL A 269 -16.15 -1.24 -9.30
C VAL A 269 -15.18 -0.95 -10.45
N VAL A 270 -14.80 -1.98 -11.22
CA VAL A 270 -13.80 -1.92 -12.28
C VAL A 270 -14.00 -0.77 -13.29
N PRO A 271 -15.21 -0.47 -13.82
CA PRO A 271 -15.37 0.65 -14.74
C PRO A 271 -15.00 2.00 -14.13
N HIS A 272 -15.42 2.25 -12.89
CA HIS A 272 -15.10 3.47 -12.15
C HIS A 272 -13.60 3.56 -11.85
N LEU A 273 -12.99 2.43 -11.48
CA LEU A 273 -11.55 2.34 -11.26
C LEU A 273 -10.76 2.78 -12.49
N ILE A 274 -11.09 2.25 -13.68
CA ILE A 274 -10.39 2.62 -14.92
C ILE A 274 -10.54 4.12 -15.21
N GLU A 275 -11.71 4.70 -14.95
CA GLU A 275 -11.94 6.12 -15.15
C GLU A 275 -11.14 7.00 -14.17
N ASN A 276 -11.10 6.64 -12.89
CA ASN A 276 -10.29 7.34 -11.90
C ASN A 276 -8.80 7.33 -12.25
N LEU A 277 -8.30 6.18 -12.74
CA LEU A 277 -6.91 6.04 -13.16
C LEU A 277 -6.58 6.86 -14.41
N ARG A 278 -7.55 7.06 -15.33
CA ARG A 278 -7.38 7.94 -16.51
C ARG A 278 -7.27 9.42 -16.13
N ASN A 279 -7.86 9.81 -15.01
CA ASN A 279 -7.86 11.19 -14.53
C ASN A 279 -6.57 11.60 -13.82
N LEU A 280 -5.60 10.71 -13.66
CA LEU A 280 -4.29 11.04 -13.11
C LEU A 280 -3.52 11.96 -14.07
N ASP A 281 -3.06 13.10 -13.56
CA ASP A 281 -2.19 14.04 -14.28
C ASP A 281 -0.74 13.52 -14.25
N TYR A 282 -0.45 12.57 -15.14
CA TYR A 282 0.88 12.02 -15.35
C TYR A 282 1.09 11.63 -16.83
N PRO A 283 2.31 11.75 -17.40
CA PRO A 283 2.57 11.31 -18.75
C PRO A 283 2.29 9.81 -18.91
N ALA A 284 1.36 9.45 -19.79
CA ALA A 284 0.93 8.07 -20.02
C ALA A 284 2.10 7.13 -20.36
N SER A 285 3.12 7.59 -21.09
CA SER A 285 4.28 6.76 -21.43
C SER A 285 5.19 6.45 -20.23
N LYS A 286 5.09 7.24 -19.16
CA LYS A 286 5.83 7.09 -17.90
C LYS A 286 4.97 6.50 -16.76
N LEU A 287 3.71 6.18 -17.03
CA LEU A 287 2.79 5.60 -16.07
C LEU A 287 2.57 4.12 -16.36
N GLU A 288 2.90 3.27 -15.40
CA GLU A 288 2.60 1.84 -15.40
C GLU A 288 1.50 1.55 -14.39
N ILE A 289 0.44 0.86 -14.81
CA ILE A 289 -0.65 0.45 -13.93
C ILE A 289 -0.68 -1.08 -13.92
N LEU A 290 -0.53 -1.69 -12.75
CA LEU A 290 -0.61 -3.13 -12.55
C LEU A 290 -1.90 -3.47 -11.80
N LEU A 291 -2.89 -4.01 -12.51
CA LEU A 291 -4.11 -4.55 -11.93
C LEU A 291 -3.85 -5.96 -11.43
N LEU A 292 -3.87 -6.14 -10.12
CA LEU A 292 -3.54 -7.40 -9.45
C LEU A 292 -4.84 -8.15 -9.15
N ILE A 293 -5.10 -9.25 -9.86
CA ILE A 293 -6.35 -10.01 -9.78
C ILE A 293 -6.03 -11.43 -9.36
N GLU A 294 -6.70 -11.95 -8.33
CA GLU A 294 -6.49 -13.34 -7.89
C GLU A 294 -6.92 -14.34 -8.98
N GLU A 295 -6.18 -15.44 -9.10
CA GLU A 295 -6.40 -16.49 -10.12
C GLU A 295 -7.81 -17.11 -10.05
N ASP A 296 -8.47 -17.10 -8.88
CA ASP A 296 -9.82 -17.64 -8.69
C ASP A 296 -10.96 -16.62 -8.92
N ASP A 297 -10.64 -15.45 -9.49
CA ASP A 297 -11.58 -14.35 -9.73
C ASP A 297 -11.78 -14.05 -11.22
N GLU A 298 -12.33 -15.05 -11.92
CA GLU A 298 -12.59 -14.98 -13.37
C GLU A 298 -13.59 -13.87 -13.74
N GLU A 299 -14.57 -13.60 -12.86
CA GLU A 299 -15.59 -12.56 -13.07
C GLU A 299 -14.96 -11.16 -13.14
N THR A 300 -14.12 -10.80 -12.17
CA THR A 300 -13.43 -9.51 -12.15
C THR A 300 -12.45 -9.39 -13.32
N LEU A 301 -11.74 -10.47 -13.66
CA LEU A 301 -10.84 -10.49 -14.82
C LEU A 301 -11.61 -10.27 -16.13
N ALA A 302 -12.77 -10.89 -16.29
CA ALA A 302 -13.62 -10.71 -17.46
C ALA A 302 -14.14 -9.27 -17.56
N ALA A 303 -14.61 -8.69 -16.44
CA ALA A 303 -15.05 -7.30 -16.37
C ALA A 303 -13.90 -6.32 -16.71
N ALA A 304 -12.70 -6.56 -16.18
CA ALA A 304 -11.53 -5.74 -16.46
C ALA A 304 -11.09 -5.80 -17.93
N LYS A 305 -11.16 -6.96 -18.57
CA LYS A 305 -10.93 -7.10 -20.02
C LYS A 305 -12.03 -6.40 -20.84
N ALA A 306 -13.29 -6.53 -20.43
CA ALA A 306 -14.43 -5.90 -21.11
C ALA A 306 -14.38 -4.37 -21.07
N ALA A 307 -13.79 -3.79 -20.02
CA ALA A 307 -13.60 -2.34 -19.87
C ALA A 307 -12.60 -1.73 -20.88
N ARG A 308 -11.84 -2.56 -21.62
CA ARG A 308 -10.84 -2.14 -22.63
C ARG A 308 -9.92 -1.03 -22.10
N PRO A 309 -9.15 -1.30 -21.03
CA PRO A 309 -8.25 -0.29 -20.48
C PRO A 309 -7.15 0.08 -21.48
N PRO A 310 -6.51 1.25 -21.33
CA PRO A 310 -5.38 1.64 -22.16
C PRO A 310 -4.22 0.64 -22.00
N GLU A 311 -3.32 0.61 -22.99
CA GLU A 311 -2.16 -0.29 -23.03
C GLU A 311 -1.13 -0.06 -21.89
N THR A 312 -1.28 1.03 -21.13
CA THR A 312 -0.53 1.31 -19.90
C THR A 312 -0.95 0.44 -18.72
N VAL A 313 -2.12 -0.22 -18.81
CA VAL A 313 -2.67 -1.10 -17.79
C VAL A 313 -2.33 -2.55 -18.09
N THR A 314 -1.64 -3.21 -17.17
CA THR A 314 -1.26 -4.63 -17.26
C THR A 314 -2.02 -5.45 -16.25
N PHE A 315 -2.59 -6.58 -16.67
CA PHE A 315 -3.22 -7.54 -15.76
C PHE A 315 -2.19 -8.51 -15.18
N ILE A 316 -2.01 -8.47 -13.87
CA ILE A 316 -1.18 -9.42 -13.12
C ILE A 316 -2.09 -10.42 -12.41
N VAL A 317 -2.20 -11.63 -12.97
CA VAL A 317 -2.85 -12.74 -12.29
C VAL A 317 -1.98 -13.19 -11.12
N VAL A 318 -2.51 -13.04 -9.91
CA VAL A 318 -1.87 -13.42 -8.64
C VAL A 318 -2.09 -14.91 -8.43
N PRO A 319 -1.04 -15.74 -8.33
CA PRO A 319 -1.19 -17.17 -8.13
C PRO A 319 -2.00 -17.50 -6.87
N ASN A 320 -2.87 -18.51 -6.97
CA ASN A 320 -3.66 -18.96 -5.84
C ASN A 320 -2.77 -19.57 -4.76
N GLY A 321 -2.92 -19.08 -3.53
CA GLY A 321 -2.19 -19.54 -2.35
C GLY A 321 -2.55 -18.76 -1.10
N LEU A 322 -2.16 -19.30 0.07
CA LEU A 322 -2.42 -18.71 1.38
C LEU A 322 -1.20 -17.90 1.88
N PRO A 323 -1.40 -16.80 2.62
CA PRO A 323 -2.70 -16.18 2.93
C PRO A 323 -3.26 -15.41 1.71
N LYS A 324 -4.59 -15.43 1.54
CA LYS A 324 -5.27 -14.64 0.50
C LYS A 324 -5.51 -13.22 1.01
N THR A 325 -4.54 -12.32 0.79
CA THR A 325 -4.52 -10.97 1.34
C THR A 325 -4.02 -9.95 0.33
N LYS A 326 -4.45 -8.70 0.48
CA LYS A 326 -3.94 -7.53 -0.26
C LYS A 326 -2.40 -7.47 -0.27
N PRO A 327 -1.69 -7.60 0.88
CA PRO A 327 -0.23 -7.63 0.91
C PRO A 327 0.43 -8.68 0.00
N LYS A 328 -0.13 -9.91 -0.08
CA LYS A 328 0.38 -10.95 -0.99
C LYS A 328 0.30 -10.48 -2.44
N ALA A 329 -0.87 -9.98 -2.86
CA ALA A 329 -1.06 -9.46 -4.20
C ALA A 329 -0.06 -8.32 -4.49
N CYS A 330 0.05 -7.34 -3.60
CA CYS A 330 0.99 -6.23 -3.74
C CYS A 330 2.45 -6.69 -3.84
N ASN A 331 2.87 -7.72 -3.09
CA ASN A 331 4.21 -8.29 -3.21
C ASN A 331 4.45 -8.96 -4.57
N VAL A 332 3.45 -9.63 -5.15
CA VAL A 332 3.54 -10.11 -6.54
C VAL A 332 3.69 -8.92 -7.50
N GLY A 333 2.88 -7.87 -7.34
CA GLY A 333 2.99 -6.64 -8.12
C GLY A 333 4.36 -5.97 -8.03
N LEU A 334 4.96 -5.92 -6.84
CA LEU A 334 6.28 -5.33 -6.58
C LEU A 334 7.42 -6.01 -7.35
N LEU A 335 7.29 -7.32 -7.60
CA LEU A 335 8.24 -8.07 -8.42
C LEU A 335 8.25 -7.55 -9.87
N PHE A 336 7.07 -7.20 -10.40
CA PHE A 336 6.88 -6.72 -11.77
C PHE A 336 6.94 -5.19 -11.91
N ALA A 337 7.01 -4.45 -10.80
CA ALA A 337 7.06 -3.00 -10.80
C ALA A 337 8.37 -2.46 -11.40
N ARG A 338 8.24 -1.57 -12.39
CA ARG A 338 9.37 -0.96 -13.13
C ARG A 338 9.62 0.51 -12.80
N GLY A 339 8.69 1.16 -12.13
CA GLY A 339 8.81 2.55 -11.71
C GLY A 339 9.96 2.77 -10.74
N GLU A 340 10.52 3.98 -10.76
CA GLU A 340 11.39 4.45 -9.67
C GLU A 340 10.57 4.65 -8.38
N PHE A 341 9.32 5.08 -8.58
CA PHE A 341 8.32 5.29 -7.54
C PHE A 341 7.13 4.36 -7.73
N LEU A 342 6.48 4.01 -6.62
CA LEU A 342 5.31 3.14 -6.61
C LEU A 342 4.27 3.64 -5.63
N THR A 343 3.00 3.54 -6.01
CA THR A 343 1.87 3.74 -5.10
C THR A 343 0.90 2.56 -5.16
N ILE A 344 0.06 2.44 -4.13
CA ILE A 344 -1.07 1.51 -4.12
C ILE A 344 -2.36 2.33 -4.11
N TYR A 345 -3.33 1.95 -4.94
CA TYR A 345 -4.71 2.40 -4.85
C TYR A 345 -5.66 1.21 -4.70
N ASP A 346 -6.66 1.34 -3.83
CA ASP A 346 -7.78 0.40 -3.76
C ASP A 346 -8.75 0.63 -4.93
N ALA A 347 -9.62 -0.35 -5.21
CA ALA A 347 -10.45 -0.35 -6.41
C ALA A 347 -11.44 0.83 -6.45
N GLU A 348 -11.91 1.29 -5.30
CA GLU A 348 -12.86 2.40 -5.14
C GLU A 348 -12.20 3.78 -5.06
N ASP A 349 -10.87 3.84 -4.96
CA ASP A 349 -10.16 5.07 -4.67
C ASP A 349 -10.28 6.10 -5.78
N ARG A 350 -10.43 7.36 -5.34
CA ARG A 350 -10.46 8.55 -6.20
C ARG A 350 -9.34 9.50 -5.75
N PRO A 351 -8.08 9.25 -6.13
CA PRO A 351 -6.97 10.16 -5.84
C PRO A 351 -7.17 11.49 -6.57
N GLU A 352 -6.70 12.59 -5.98
CA GLU A 352 -6.57 13.85 -6.71
C GLU A 352 -5.64 13.68 -7.94
N PRO A 353 -5.96 14.32 -9.09
CA PRO A 353 -5.21 14.15 -10.33
C PRO A 353 -3.70 14.36 -10.22
N ASP A 354 -3.26 15.33 -9.43
CA ASP A 354 -1.87 15.76 -9.30
C ASP A 354 -1.08 15.01 -8.21
N GLN A 355 -1.68 14.01 -7.56
CA GLN A 355 -1.11 13.33 -6.39
C GLN A 355 0.26 12.69 -6.68
N LEU A 356 0.45 12.08 -7.86
CA LEU A 356 1.73 11.47 -8.25
C LEU A 356 2.85 12.52 -8.38
N LYS A 357 2.54 13.69 -8.98
CA LYS A 357 3.47 14.81 -9.12
C LYS A 357 3.84 15.40 -7.75
N LYS A 358 2.86 15.58 -6.87
CA LYS A 358 3.08 16.03 -5.47
C LYS A 358 3.99 15.07 -4.71
N ALA A 359 3.79 13.75 -4.85
CA ALA A 359 4.66 12.76 -4.22
C ALA A 359 6.12 12.87 -4.69
N ILE A 360 6.35 13.05 -6.00
CA ILE A 360 7.71 13.24 -6.56
C ILE A 360 8.36 14.50 -5.98
N LEU A 361 7.64 15.62 -5.95
CA LEU A 361 8.16 16.86 -5.38
C LEU A 361 8.51 16.70 -3.90
N ALA A 362 7.66 16.01 -3.13
CA ALA A 362 7.96 15.71 -1.73
C ALA A 362 9.22 14.86 -1.56
N PHE A 363 9.45 13.87 -2.44
CA PHE A 363 10.69 13.09 -2.44
C PHE A 363 11.93 13.86 -2.89
N ARG A 364 11.77 14.86 -3.79
CA ARG A 364 12.86 15.75 -4.22
C ARG A 364 13.25 16.75 -3.13
N LYS A 365 12.27 17.29 -2.39
CA LYS A 365 12.50 18.19 -1.24
C LYS A 365 12.93 17.44 0.03
N GLY A 366 12.51 16.19 0.16
CA GLY A 366 12.77 15.33 1.30
C GLY A 366 14.22 14.89 1.41
N SER A 367 14.60 14.44 2.60
CA SER A 367 15.92 13.87 2.82
C SER A 367 16.03 12.46 2.21
N PRO A 368 17.25 11.95 1.92
CA PRO A 368 17.43 10.64 1.27
C PRO A 368 16.89 9.43 2.05
N ASP A 369 16.68 9.59 3.37
CA ASP A 369 16.05 8.63 4.27
C ASP A 369 14.50 8.64 4.18
N LEU A 370 13.88 9.59 3.47
CA LEU A 370 12.44 9.60 3.19
C LEU A 370 12.08 8.45 2.23
N VAL A 371 11.56 7.36 2.78
CA VAL A 371 11.20 6.15 2.01
C VAL A 371 9.78 6.22 1.47
N CYS A 372 8.88 6.86 2.21
CA CYS A 372 7.46 6.90 1.89
C CYS A 372 6.86 8.27 2.18
N VAL A 373 5.89 8.68 1.36
CA VAL A 373 4.98 9.77 1.68
C VAL A 373 3.53 9.30 1.61
N GLN A 374 2.74 9.69 2.61
CA GLN A 374 1.33 9.37 2.76
C GLN A 374 0.47 10.55 2.28
N ALA A 375 -0.46 10.31 1.35
CA ALA A 375 -1.56 11.24 1.07
C ALA A 375 -2.70 11.03 2.08
N ALA A 376 -3.49 12.08 2.34
CA ALA A 376 -4.62 11.99 3.25
C ALA A 376 -5.77 11.17 2.63
N LEU A 377 -6.52 10.43 3.46
CA LEU A 377 -7.74 9.75 3.04
C LEU A 377 -8.97 10.47 3.59
N ASN A 378 -10.04 10.53 2.80
CA ASN A 378 -11.31 11.08 3.25
C ASN A 378 -12.50 10.52 2.44
N TYR A 379 -13.71 10.90 2.83
CA TYR A 379 -14.93 10.28 2.30
C TYR A 379 -15.72 11.21 1.39
N TYR A 380 -16.16 10.66 0.26
CA TYR A 380 -17.09 11.34 -0.64
C TYR A 380 -18.55 11.27 -0.14
N ASN A 381 -18.93 10.23 0.61
CA ASN A 381 -20.26 10.04 1.18
C ASN A 381 -20.36 10.52 2.65
N ALA A 382 -19.59 11.54 3.02
CA ALA A 382 -19.45 12.02 4.40
C ALA A 382 -20.80 12.33 5.09
N THR A 383 -21.78 12.83 4.34
CA THR A 383 -23.09 13.26 4.83
C THR A 383 -24.20 12.22 4.63
N GLU A 384 -23.88 10.97 4.28
CA GLU A 384 -24.89 9.94 4.00
C GLU A 384 -25.72 9.56 5.24
N ASN A 385 -25.10 9.30 6.39
CA ASN A 385 -25.80 9.05 7.65
C ASN A 385 -24.96 9.44 8.89
N LEU A 386 -25.49 9.18 10.09
CA LEU A 386 -24.78 9.54 11.33
C LEU A 386 -23.41 8.86 11.41
N LEU A 387 -23.31 7.58 11.03
CA LEU A 387 -22.06 6.82 11.07
C LEU A 387 -21.02 7.41 10.12
N THR A 388 -21.39 7.76 8.88
CA THR A 388 -20.45 8.35 7.90
C THR A 388 -19.94 9.72 8.36
N ARG A 389 -20.77 10.51 9.06
CA ARG A 389 -20.36 11.81 9.62
C ARG A 389 -19.29 11.64 10.70
N MET A 390 -19.54 10.74 11.66
CA MET A 390 -18.59 10.43 12.73
C MET A 390 -17.29 9.86 12.17
N PHE A 391 -17.40 8.96 11.19
CA PHE A 391 -16.25 8.35 10.54
C PHE A 391 -15.41 9.40 9.80
N THR A 392 -16.06 10.34 9.11
CA THR A 392 -15.38 11.46 8.44
C THR A 392 -14.63 12.36 9.42
N LEU A 393 -15.23 12.71 10.55
CA LEU A 393 -14.55 13.49 11.58
C LEU A 393 -13.30 12.77 12.11
N GLU A 394 -13.40 11.46 12.37
CA GLU A 394 -12.27 10.66 12.83
C GLU A 394 -11.13 10.63 11.81
N TYR A 395 -11.45 10.43 10.52
CA TYR A 395 -10.45 10.40 9.45
C TYR A 395 -9.79 11.76 9.23
N SER A 396 -10.57 12.83 9.19
CA SER A 396 -10.02 14.19 9.11
C SER A 396 -9.12 14.50 10.32
N TYR A 397 -9.52 14.10 11.53
CA TYR A 397 -8.66 14.24 12.72
C TYR A 397 -7.36 13.45 12.54
N TRP A 398 -7.44 12.19 12.12
CA TRP A 398 -6.30 11.31 11.96
C TRP A 398 -5.31 11.81 10.90
N PHE A 399 -5.76 11.97 9.64
CA PHE A 399 -4.90 12.32 8.53
C PHE A 399 -4.44 13.78 8.59
N ASP A 400 -5.34 14.70 8.95
CA ASP A 400 -5.05 16.12 8.82
C ASP A 400 -4.37 16.72 10.06
N TYR A 401 -4.48 16.09 11.23
CA TYR A 401 -3.87 16.58 12.47
C TYR A 401 -2.87 15.59 13.07
N VAL A 402 -3.25 14.33 13.26
CA VAL A 402 -2.37 13.35 13.92
C VAL A 402 -1.16 13.03 13.05
N LEU A 403 -1.35 12.59 11.79
CA LEU A 403 -0.21 12.21 10.93
C LEU A 403 0.72 13.39 10.64
N THR A 404 0.17 14.57 10.38
CA THR A 404 0.95 15.80 10.22
C THR A 404 1.73 16.15 11.49
N GLY A 405 1.12 15.96 12.67
CA GLY A 405 1.78 16.14 13.96
C GLY A 405 2.94 15.15 14.17
N LEU A 406 2.75 13.89 13.79
CA LEU A 406 3.80 12.87 13.86
C LEU A 406 4.97 13.21 12.93
N ASP A 407 4.72 13.63 11.69
CA ASP A 407 5.76 14.05 10.75
C ASP A 407 6.54 15.27 11.29
N ARG A 408 5.82 16.29 11.78
CA ARG A 408 6.40 17.48 12.41
C ARG A 408 7.31 17.12 13.58
N LEU A 409 6.86 16.18 14.42
CA LEU A 409 7.59 15.71 15.58
C LEU A 409 8.62 14.63 15.24
N ARG A 410 8.75 14.21 13.98
CA ARG A 410 9.62 13.10 13.54
C ARG A 410 9.39 11.81 14.34
N LEU A 411 8.13 11.54 14.69
CA LEU A 411 7.71 10.30 15.33
C LEU A 411 7.34 9.25 14.27
N PRO A 412 7.34 7.95 14.60
CA PRO A 412 6.91 6.90 13.68
C PRO A 412 5.49 7.13 13.18
N ILE A 413 5.30 7.01 11.85
CA ILE A 413 4.00 7.17 11.19
C ILE A 413 3.52 5.79 10.74
N PRO A 414 2.38 5.29 11.26
CA PRO A 414 1.69 4.18 10.64
C PRO A 414 1.09 4.65 9.31
N LEU A 415 1.39 3.93 8.23
CA LEU A 415 0.79 4.21 6.93
C LEU A 415 -0.69 3.85 6.94
N GLY A 416 -1.49 4.57 6.15
CA GLY A 416 -2.85 4.18 5.83
C GLY A 416 -2.89 3.08 4.78
N GLY A 417 -4.08 2.53 4.49
CA GLY A 417 -4.21 1.37 3.60
C GLY A 417 -3.91 1.65 2.12
N THR A 418 -3.92 2.91 1.72
CA THR A 418 -3.79 3.35 0.32
C THR A 418 -3.09 4.70 0.23
N SER A 419 -2.74 5.11 -0.99
CA SER A 419 -2.02 6.36 -1.29
C SER A 419 -0.72 6.51 -0.52
N ASN A 420 -0.04 5.38 -0.33
CA ASN A 420 1.33 5.34 0.15
C ASN A 420 2.25 5.35 -1.07
N HIS A 421 2.99 6.43 -1.24
CA HIS A 421 3.96 6.55 -2.32
C HIS A 421 5.32 6.14 -1.79
N PHE A 422 6.04 5.27 -2.50
CA PHE A 422 7.32 4.72 -2.08
C PHE A 422 8.40 4.95 -3.13
N ARG A 423 9.65 5.09 -2.67
CA ARG A 423 10.82 4.75 -3.50
C ARG A 423 10.91 3.22 -3.63
N VAL A 424 10.81 2.69 -4.84
CA VAL A 424 10.71 1.23 -5.06
C VAL A 424 11.91 0.48 -4.51
N GLY A 425 13.13 0.99 -4.71
CA GLY A 425 14.35 0.38 -4.16
C GLY A 425 14.31 0.24 -2.64
N ARG A 426 13.83 1.27 -1.93
CA ARG A 426 13.71 1.26 -0.47
C ARG A 426 12.58 0.35 0.02
N LEU A 427 11.47 0.26 -0.71
CA LEU A 427 10.39 -0.69 -0.41
C LEU A 427 10.87 -2.16 -0.54
N ARG A 428 11.71 -2.44 -1.56
CA ARG A 428 12.36 -3.76 -1.72
C ARG A 428 13.31 -4.07 -0.57
N GLU A 429 14.12 -3.09 -0.12
CA GLU A 429 14.97 -3.21 1.07
C GLU A 429 14.17 -3.50 2.35
N LEU A 430 13.01 -2.85 2.53
CA LEU A 430 12.09 -3.10 3.63
C LEU A 430 11.42 -4.47 3.57
N GLY A 431 11.46 -5.12 2.42
CA GLY A 431 10.95 -6.46 2.20
C GLY A 431 9.48 -6.53 1.79
N GLY A 432 8.90 -5.41 1.32
CA GLY A 432 7.50 -5.33 0.90
C GLY A 432 6.51 -5.36 2.07
N TRP A 433 5.28 -5.77 1.81
CA TRP A 433 4.22 -5.83 2.82
C TRP A 433 4.22 -7.20 3.51
N ASP A 434 3.90 -7.26 4.81
CA ASP A 434 3.83 -8.53 5.55
C ASP A 434 2.47 -9.23 5.31
N PRO A 435 2.42 -10.39 4.65
CA PRO A 435 1.14 -11.03 4.31
C PRO A 435 0.35 -11.57 5.50
N PHE A 436 0.97 -11.66 6.68
CA PHE A 436 0.36 -12.18 7.91
C PHE A 436 -0.11 -11.07 8.87
N ASN A 437 0.20 -9.81 8.58
CA ASN A 437 -0.31 -8.69 9.36
C ASN A 437 -1.60 -8.17 8.70
N VAL A 438 -2.69 -8.05 9.46
CA VAL A 438 -3.97 -7.56 8.89
C VAL A 438 -4.05 -6.03 8.78
N THR A 439 -2.99 -5.34 9.22
CA THR A 439 -2.64 -3.93 8.97
C THR A 439 -1.18 -3.85 8.54
N GLU A 440 -0.90 -4.40 7.36
CA GLU A 440 0.43 -4.46 6.74
C GLU A 440 1.03 -3.09 6.46
N ASP A 441 0.17 -2.10 6.24
CA ASP A 441 0.45 -0.69 6.00
C ASP A 441 1.07 -0.03 7.24
N ALA A 442 0.35 -0.09 8.37
CA ALA A 442 0.79 0.42 9.64
C ALA A 442 2.09 -0.27 10.07
N ASP A 443 2.19 -1.59 9.89
CA ASP A 443 3.42 -2.34 10.11
C ASP A 443 4.59 -1.81 9.28
N LEU A 444 4.40 -1.64 7.96
CA LEU A 444 5.45 -1.18 7.07
C LEU A 444 5.96 0.22 7.45
N GLY A 445 5.07 1.12 7.89
CA GLY A 445 5.45 2.44 8.42
C GLY A 445 6.31 2.34 9.68
N ILE A 446 5.95 1.47 10.62
CA ILE A 446 6.74 1.23 11.84
C ILE A 446 8.06 0.53 11.54
N ARG A 447 8.07 -0.44 10.62
CA ARG A 447 9.26 -1.16 10.17
C ARG A 447 10.26 -0.22 9.50
N ALA A 448 9.78 0.73 8.69
CA ALA A 448 10.59 1.79 8.12
C ALA A 448 11.28 2.63 9.22
N ALA A 449 10.52 3.08 10.21
CA ALA A 449 11.06 3.86 11.34
C ALA A 449 12.07 3.04 12.18
N ALA A 450 11.83 1.75 12.40
CA ALA A 450 12.73 0.86 13.12
C ALA A 450 14.08 0.67 12.41
N ARG A 451 14.11 0.84 11.08
CA ARG A 451 15.34 0.82 10.26
C ARG A 451 15.92 2.21 10.00
N GLY A 452 15.42 3.24 10.68
CA GLY A 452 15.94 4.60 10.58
C GLY A 452 15.48 5.37 9.34
N TYR A 453 14.55 4.83 8.55
CA TYR A 453 13.92 5.58 7.46
C TYR A 453 12.82 6.50 7.99
N ARG A 454 12.49 7.51 7.19
CA ARG A 454 11.40 8.44 7.45
C ARG A 454 10.21 8.19 6.54
N VAL A 455 9.03 8.38 7.14
CA VAL A 455 7.75 8.51 6.46
C VAL A 455 7.30 9.96 6.63
N GLY A 456 6.80 10.57 5.57
CA GLY A 456 6.25 11.94 5.59
C GLY A 456 4.80 11.98 5.13
N VAL A 457 4.19 13.16 5.21
CA VAL A 457 2.82 13.41 4.70
C VAL A 457 2.82 14.45 3.58
N ILE A 458 1.94 14.29 2.60
CA ILE A 458 1.75 15.25 1.50
C ILE A 458 0.34 15.86 1.51
N ASN A 459 0.22 17.07 0.96
CA ASN A 459 -1.04 17.80 0.82
C ASN A 459 -1.82 17.33 -0.42
N SER A 460 -2.25 16.08 -0.41
CA SER A 460 -3.19 15.54 -1.38
C SER A 460 -4.19 14.62 -0.70
N THR A 461 -5.40 14.52 -1.26
CA THR A 461 -6.45 13.63 -0.76
C THR A 461 -6.76 12.52 -1.76
N THR A 462 -7.00 11.32 -1.25
CA THR A 462 -7.74 10.26 -1.94
C THR A 462 -9.11 10.10 -1.32
N TRP A 463 -10.15 10.10 -2.15
CA TRP A 463 -11.52 9.97 -1.72
C TRP A 463 -11.98 8.51 -1.81
N GLU A 464 -12.43 7.95 -0.68
CA GLU A 464 -12.90 6.58 -0.54
C GLU A 464 -14.37 6.53 -0.06
N GLU A 465 -14.95 5.33 0.00
CA GLU A 465 -16.30 5.08 0.52
C GLU A 465 -16.30 4.89 2.05
N ALA A 466 -17.06 5.71 2.78
CA ALA A 466 -17.27 5.48 4.20
C ALA A 466 -18.25 4.33 4.44
N ASN A 467 -17.95 3.50 5.44
CA ASN A 467 -18.91 2.51 5.92
C ASN A 467 -20.19 3.18 6.43
N ASN A 468 -21.30 2.94 5.75
CA ASN A 468 -22.63 3.42 6.12
C ASN A 468 -23.41 2.42 7.00
N HIS A 469 -22.91 1.19 7.21
CA HIS A 469 -23.52 0.16 8.07
C HIS A 469 -22.65 -0.21 9.27
N VAL A 470 -23.24 -0.20 10.48
CA VAL A 470 -22.54 -0.50 11.75
C VAL A 470 -21.89 -1.88 11.74
N GLY A 471 -22.57 -2.91 11.23
CA GLY A 471 -22.01 -4.26 11.16
C GLY A 471 -20.73 -4.31 10.31
N ASN A 472 -20.73 -3.67 9.13
CA ASN A 472 -19.57 -3.61 8.25
C ASN A 472 -18.44 -2.78 8.88
N TRP A 473 -18.78 -1.68 9.53
CA TRP A 473 -17.85 -0.84 10.28
C TRP A 473 -17.16 -1.60 11.41
N ILE A 474 -17.89 -2.39 12.21
CA ILE A 474 -17.30 -3.21 13.30
C ILE A 474 -16.33 -4.24 12.71
N ARG A 475 -16.65 -4.87 11.58
CA ARG A 475 -15.71 -5.79 10.89
C ARG A 475 -14.41 -5.08 10.54
N GLN A 476 -14.50 -3.94 9.86
CA GLN A 476 -13.34 -3.14 9.47
C GLN A 476 -12.49 -2.71 10.67
N ARG A 477 -13.11 -2.15 11.72
CA ARG A 477 -12.36 -1.68 12.90
C ARG A 477 -11.76 -2.81 13.72
N SER A 478 -12.47 -3.94 13.86
CA SER A 478 -11.91 -5.10 14.55
C SER A 478 -10.68 -5.65 13.83
N ARG A 479 -10.64 -5.58 12.49
CA ARG A 479 -9.43 -5.91 11.70
C ARG A 479 -8.29 -4.95 12.02
N TRP A 480 -8.53 -3.64 11.98
CA TRP A 480 -7.47 -2.65 12.22
C TRP A 480 -6.90 -2.74 13.63
N ILE A 481 -7.75 -2.82 14.64
CA ILE A 481 -7.33 -2.95 16.04
C ILE A 481 -6.54 -4.25 16.25
N LYS A 482 -6.96 -5.35 15.62
CA LYS A 482 -6.22 -6.63 15.67
C LYS A 482 -4.84 -6.48 15.05
N GLY A 483 -4.74 -5.84 13.90
CA GLY A 483 -3.46 -5.59 13.23
C GLY A 483 -2.55 -4.68 14.05
N TYR A 484 -3.08 -3.64 14.70
CA TYR A 484 -2.31 -2.80 15.63
C TYR A 484 -1.75 -3.60 16.79
N LEU A 485 -2.54 -4.50 17.38
CA LEU A 485 -2.06 -5.43 18.39
C LEU A 485 -0.97 -6.38 17.83
N GLN A 486 -1.13 -6.91 16.62
CA GLN A 486 -0.07 -7.70 15.97
C GLN A 486 1.21 -6.89 15.80
N THR A 487 1.14 -5.67 15.27
CA THR A 487 2.29 -4.78 15.06
C THR A 487 3.01 -4.47 16.37
N VAL A 488 2.28 -4.16 17.45
CA VAL A 488 2.90 -3.97 18.78
C VAL A 488 3.63 -5.23 19.22
N LEU A 489 3.01 -6.40 19.11
CA LEU A 489 3.61 -7.66 19.55
C LEU A 489 4.85 -8.04 18.71
N VAL A 490 4.84 -7.78 17.40
CA VAL A 490 5.97 -8.04 16.49
C VAL A 490 7.15 -7.13 16.83
N HIS A 491 6.94 -5.82 16.88
CA HIS A 491 8.03 -4.86 17.05
C HIS A 491 8.55 -4.78 18.49
N THR A 492 7.80 -5.29 19.48
CA THR A 492 8.24 -5.37 20.87
C THR A 492 8.88 -6.72 21.25
N ARG A 493 9.17 -7.61 20.30
CA ARG A 493 9.89 -8.88 20.57
C ARG A 493 11.27 -8.67 21.19
N HIS A 494 11.93 -7.57 20.87
CA HIS A 494 13.22 -7.17 21.40
C HIS A 494 13.17 -5.72 21.89
N PRO A 495 12.51 -5.42 23.03
CA PRO A 495 12.17 -4.05 23.42
C PRO A 495 13.41 -3.19 23.66
N LEU A 496 14.48 -3.77 24.23
CA LEU A 496 15.76 -3.08 24.43
C LEU A 496 16.44 -2.74 23.10
N ARG A 497 16.33 -3.62 22.09
CA ARG A 497 16.86 -3.34 20.75
C ARG A 497 16.08 -2.22 20.09
N LEU A 498 14.74 -2.25 20.17
CA LEU A 498 13.88 -1.20 19.64
C LEU A 498 14.22 0.18 20.24
N VAL A 499 14.37 0.27 21.56
CA VAL A 499 14.76 1.53 22.23
C VAL A 499 16.14 2.00 21.79
N ARG A 500 17.10 1.09 21.58
CA ARG A 500 18.46 1.43 21.13
C ARG A 500 18.49 1.89 19.67
N THR A 501 17.71 1.28 18.78
CA THR A 501 17.73 1.59 17.35
C THR A 501 16.82 2.77 16.98
N ALA A 502 15.57 2.76 17.45
CA ALA A 502 14.60 3.81 17.15
C ALA A 502 14.73 5.02 18.10
N GLY A 503 15.30 4.82 19.28
CA GLY A 503 15.35 5.82 20.34
C GLY A 503 14.11 5.79 21.24
N ILE A 504 14.27 6.28 22.47
CA ILE A 504 13.20 6.24 23.49
C ILE A 504 11.96 7.02 23.06
N ARG A 505 12.14 8.20 22.46
CA ARG A 505 11.06 9.06 21.97
C ARG A 505 10.21 8.36 20.91
N ASN A 506 10.83 7.77 19.91
CA ASN A 506 10.13 7.09 18.82
C ASN A 506 9.47 5.80 19.31
N THR A 507 10.11 5.08 20.24
CA THR A 507 9.52 3.90 20.87
C THR A 507 8.26 4.26 21.65
N PHE A 508 8.28 5.31 22.45
CA PHE A 508 7.09 5.79 23.16
C PHE A 508 6.01 6.28 22.18
N GLY A 509 6.38 7.04 21.14
CA GLY A 509 5.43 7.48 20.11
C GLY A 509 4.75 6.30 19.42
N PHE A 510 5.50 5.28 19.05
CA PHE A 510 4.99 4.03 18.49
C PHE A 510 4.03 3.31 19.45
N VAL A 511 4.45 3.06 20.69
CA VAL A 511 3.64 2.32 21.68
C VAL A 511 2.36 3.07 22.03
N LEU A 512 2.43 4.39 22.24
CA LEU A 512 1.25 5.21 22.57
C LEU A 512 0.28 5.34 21.40
N LEU A 513 0.76 5.38 20.17
CA LEU A 513 -0.10 5.48 19.00
C LEU A 513 -0.74 4.14 18.63
N ILE A 514 0.07 3.09 18.46
CA ILE A 514 -0.40 1.78 17.96
C ILE A 514 -0.95 0.93 19.10
N GLY A 515 -0.29 0.90 20.26
CA GLY A 515 -0.74 0.12 21.42
C GLY A 515 -1.73 0.88 22.31
N GLY A 516 -1.58 2.20 22.41
CA GLY A 516 -2.44 3.04 23.25
C GLY A 516 -3.89 3.10 22.78
N ALA A 517 -4.15 3.12 21.46
CA ALA A 517 -5.52 3.18 20.94
C ALA A 517 -6.34 1.92 21.27
N PRO A 518 -5.87 0.68 20.99
CA PRO A 518 -6.53 -0.54 21.46
C PRO A 518 -6.71 -0.55 22.99
N PHE A 519 -5.70 -0.14 23.74
CA PHE A 519 -5.77 -0.09 25.20
C PHE A 519 -6.85 0.88 25.69
N ALA A 520 -6.95 2.06 25.10
CA ALA A 520 -7.95 3.07 25.45
C ALA A 520 -9.37 2.56 25.18
N PHE A 521 -9.60 1.96 24.02
CA PHE A 521 -10.91 1.39 23.68
C PHE A 521 -11.28 0.17 24.53
N LEU A 522 -10.33 -0.70 24.88
CA LEU A 522 -10.58 -1.82 25.81
C LEU A 522 -10.88 -1.35 27.24
N SER A 523 -10.32 -0.21 27.65
CA SER A 523 -10.55 0.36 28.98
C SER A 523 -11.91 1.07 29.09
N LEU A 524 -12.50 1.45 27.96
CA LEU A 524 -13.71 2.29 27.92
C LEU A 524 -14.92 1.63 28.60
N ILE A 525 -15.34 0.43 28.14
CA ILE A 525 -16.54 -0.23 28.68
C ILE A 525 -16.43 -0.45 30.20
N PRO A 526 -15.33 -1.04 30.75
CA PRO A 526 -15.21 -1.21 32.20
C PRO A 526 -15.31 0.10 32.98
N LEU A 527 -14.61 1.16 32.56
CA LEU A 527 -14.62 2.44 33.26
C LEU A 527 -15.98 3.15 33.18
N TRP A 528 -16.65 3.10 32.02
CA TRP A 528 -17.99 3.64 31.87
C TRP A 528 -19.02 2.82 32.66
N SER A 529 -18.90 1.49 32.72
CA SER A 529 -19.77 0.65 33.54
C SER A 529 -19.63 0.98 35.03
N LEU A 530 -18.40 1.18 35.53
CA LEU A 530 -18.16 1.63 36.90
C LEU A 530 -18.81 3.00 37.15
N THR A 531 -18.59 3.95 36.24
CA THR A 531 -19.13 5.31 36.32
C THR A 531 -20.66 5.32 36.32
N LEU A 532 -21.30 4.61 35.39
CA LEU A 532 -22.76 4.51 35.28
C LEU A 532 -23.37 3.83 36.51
N THR A 533 -22.75 2.74 36.98
CA THR A 533 -23.20 2.05 38.21
C THR A 533 -23.12 2.99 39.40
N TRP A 534 -22.04 3.75 39.56
CA TRP A 534 -21.91 4.76 40.61
C TRP A 534 -22.97 5.87 40.50
N ILE A 535 -23.23 6.39 39.28
CA ILE A 535 -24.25 7.43 39.07
C ILE A 535 -25.65 6.94 39.48
N VAL A 536 -26.00 5.70 39.11
CA VAL A 536 -27.33 5.13 39.36
C VAL A 536 -27.51 4.70 40.81
N THR A 537 -26.53 4.01 41.38
CA THR A 537 -26.65 3.39 42.71
C THR A 537 -26.13 4.26 43.85
N ARG A 538 -25.30 5.27 43.55
CA ARG A 538 -24.53 6.06 44.53
C ARG A 538 -23.74 5.19 45.51
N THR A 539 -23.33 4.00 45.06
CA THR A 539 -22.57 3.07 45.90
C THR A 539 -21.19 3.61 46.24
N HIS A 540 -20.77 3.43 47.49
CA HIS A 540 -19.39 3.69 47.95
C HIS A 540 -18.45 2.49 47.74
N ALA A 541 -18.95 1.41 47.14
CA ALA A 541 -18.16 0.18 46.93
C ALA A 541 -16.91 0.40 46.05
N PHE A 542 -16.92 1.42 45.19
CA PHE A 542 -15.80 1.71 44.29
C PHE A 542 -14.79 2.72 44.86
N ASP A 543 -15.09 3.40 45.97
CA ASP A 543 -14.22 4.44 46.55
C ASP A 543 -12.83 3.86 46.85
N ILE A 544 -12.77 2.58 47.23
CA ILE A 544 -11.53 1.86 47.50
C ILE A 544 -10.60 1.77 46.28
N LEU A 545 -11.13 1.82 45.04
CA LEU A 545 -10.37 1.75 43.79
C LEU A 545 -9.72 3.08 43.41
N PHE A 546 -10.19 4.17 44.01
CA PHE A 546 -9.85 5.54 43.63
C PHE A 546 -9.37 6.33 44.86
N PRO A 547 -8.18 6.00 45.42
CA PRO A 547 -7.54 6.90 46.38
C PRO A 547 -7.34 8.29 45.75
N PRO A 548 -7.19 9.37 46.54
CA PRO A 548 -7.30 10.75 46.05
C PRO A 548 -6.55 11.06 44.75
N VAL A 549 -5.29 10.62 44.64
CA VAL A 549 -4.48 10.82 43.42
C VAL A 549 -5.08 10.12 42.20
N VAL A 550 -5.49 8.85 42.35
CA VAL A 550 -6.10 8.07 41.25
C VAL A 550 -7.46 8.64 40.89
N LEU A 551 -8.24 9.07 41.89
CA LEU A 551 -9.53 9.73 41.68
C LEU A 551 -9.36 11.01 40.84
N TYR A 552 -8.41 11.88 41.17
CA TYR A 552 -8.19 13.11 40.41
C TYR A 552 -7.75 12.84 38.97
N ILE A 553 -6.88 11.86 38.73
CA ILE A 553 -6.50 11.45 37.36
C ILE A 553 -7.71 10.85 36.63
N SER A 554 -8.51 10.02 37.30
CA SER A 554 -9.72 9.43 36.72
C SER A 554 -10.77 10.49 36.36
N LEU A 555 -10.98 11.48 37.24
CA LEU A 555 -11.87 12.61 36.97
C LEU A 555 -11.34 13.49 35.83
N PHE A 556 -10.02 13.72 35.78
CA PHE A 556 -9.41 14.39 34.65
C PHE A 556 -9.68 13.63 33.34
N ASN A 557 -9.41 12.32 33.29
CA ASN A 557 -9.66 11.50 32.10
C ASN A 557 -11.14 11.54 31.70
N LEU A 558 -12.04 11.39 32.67
CA LEU A 558 -13.48 11.36 32.45
C LEU A 558 -14.01 12.69 31.91
N LEU A 559 -13.63 13.82 32.51
CA LEU A 559 -14.19 15.13 32.18
C LEU A 559 -13.35 15.85 31.12
N ILE A 560 -12.08 16.11 31.44
CA ILE A 560 -11.17 16.87 30.60
C ILE A 560 -10.66 16.02 29.45
N GLY A 561 -10.29 14.76 29.68
CA GLY A 561 -9.75 13.90 28.64
C GLY A 561 -10.76 13.61 27.54
N ASN A 562 -11.97 13.18 27.89
CA ASN A 562 -13.06 13.03 26.91
C ASN A 562 -13.39 14.37 26.23
N GLY A 563 -13.44 15.48 26.99
CA GLY A 563 -13.66 16.82 26.44
C GLY A 563 -12.60 17.23 25.40
N VAL A 564 -11.33 16.96 25.68
CA VAL A 564 -10.21 17.18 24.75
C VAL A 564 -10.37 16.33 23.50
N MET A 565 -10.69 15.05 23.62
CA MET A 565 -10.89 14.18 22.45
C MET A 565 -12.10 14.60 21.60
N ILE A 566 -13.18 15.08 22.23
CA ILE A 566 -14.32 15.70 21.52
C ILE A 566 -13.87 16.97 20.79
N TYR A 567 -13.15 17.85 21.47
CA TYR A 567 -12.63 19.09 20.90
C TYR A 567 -11.70 18.84 19.70
N LEU A 568 -10.81 17.86 19.79
CA LEU A 568 -9.96 17.45 18.67
C LEU A 568 -10.78 16.92 17.48
N GLY A 569 -11.87 16.19 17.76
CA GLY A 569 -12.84 15.79 16.74
C GLY A 569 -13.58 16.98 16.11
N MET A 570 -13.88 18.04 16.87
CA MET A 570 -14.45 19.28 16.32
C MET A 570 -13.45 20.02 15.42
N LEU A 571 -12.17 20.07 15.83
CA LEU A 571 -11.09 20.70 15.07
C LEU A 571 -11.01 20.10 13.65
N ALA A 572 -11.25 18.80 13.52
CA ALA A 572 -11.29 18.07 12.25
C ALA A 572 -12.22 18.68 11.19
N GLY A 573 -13.33 19.30 11.62
CA GLY A 573 -14.27 19.97 10.72
C GLY A 573 -13.73 21.27 10.11
N PHE A 574 -12.78 21.94 10.78
CA PHE A 574 -12.26 23.24 10.33
C PHE A 574 -11.28 23.12 9.18
N LYS A 575 -10.32 22.19 9.23
CA LYS A 575 -9.26 22.08 8.21
C LYS A 575 -9.81 21.83 6.81
N ARG A 576 -10.88 21.03 6.70
CA ARG A 576 -11.56 20.76 5.43
C ARG A 576 -12.80 21.61 5.18
N ARG A 577 -13.04 22.66 5.99
CA ARG A 577 -14.20 23.56 5.90
C ARG A 577 -15.57 22.85 5.96
N ARG A 578 -15.62 21.66 6.59
CA ARG A 578 -16.84 20.86 6.79
C ARG A 578 -17.50 21.18 8.14
N TYR A 579 -17.84 22.45 8.34
CA TYR A 579 -18.38 22.95 9.61
C TYR A 579 -19.68 22.27 10.04
N GLN A 580 -20.49 21.82 9.08
CA GLN A 580 -21.71 21.07 9.28
C GLN A 580 -21.50 19.75 10.04
N LEU A 581 -20.28 19.21 10.06
CA LEU A 581 -19.97 17.97 10.78
C LEU A 581 -19.64 18.21 12.26
N ILE A 582 -19.25 19.43 12.64
CA ILE A 582 -18.75 19.75 13.99
C ILE A 582 -19.70 19.33 15.13
N PRO A 583 -21.03 19.58 15.04
CA PRO A 583 -21.94 19.19 16.13
C PRO A 583 -21.95 17.69 16.42
N PHE A 584 -21.64 16.87 15.41
CA PHE A 584 -21.63 15.41 15.56
C PHE A 584 -20.46 14.93 16.43
N ALA A 585 -19.37 15.69 16.54
CA ALA A 585 -18.25 15.35 17.44
C ALA A 585 -18.69 15.20 18.92
N LEU A 586 -19.78 15.86 19.34
CA LEU A 586 -20.36 15.70 20.68
C LEU A 586 -20.87 14.28 20.94
N LEU A 587 -21.15 13.51 19.89
CA LEU A 587 -21.61 12.11 19.97
C LEU A 587 -20.44 11.11 20.03
N ASN A 588 -19.19 11.58 20.06
CA ASN A 588 -18.00 10.74 20.16
C ASN A 588 -18.05 9.71 21.31
N PRO A 589 -18.54 10.03 22.53
CA PRO A 589 -18.66 9.02 23.59
C PRO A 589 -19.47 7.78 23.19
N PHE A 590 -20.55 7.95 22.42
CA PHE A 590 -21.35 6.83 21.90
C PHE A 590 -20.62 6.10 20.77
N TYR A 591 -19.93 6.84 19.92
CA TYR A 591 -19.12 6.28 18.83
C TYR A 591 -17.95 5.42 19.35
N TRP A 592 -17.31 5.83 20.45
CA TRP A 592 -16.23 5.08 21.08
C TRP A 592 -16.70 3.74 21.67
N ILE A 593 -17.97 3.59 22.03
CA ILE A 593 -18.53 2.29 22.43
C ILE A 593 -18.44 1.29 21.27
N LEU A 594 -18.71 1.72 20.04
CA LEU A 594 -18.54 0.87 18.85
C LEU A 594 -17.08 0.45 18.67
N HIS A 595 -16.13 1.37 18.87
CA HIS A 595 -14.69 1.07 18.86
C HIS A 595 -14.31 0.07 19.96
N SER A 596 -14.91 0.19 21.15
CA SER A 596 -14.69 -0.75 22.26
C SER A 596 -15.19 -2.15 21.91
N ILE A 597 -16.41 -2.29 21.37
CA ILE A 597 -16.95 -3.57 20.89
C ILE A 597 -16.02 -4.19 19.82
N ALA A 598 -15.57 -3.38 18.87
CA ALA A 598 -14.62 -3.81 17.85
C ALA A 598 -13.28 -4.26 18.46
N SER A 599 -12.82 -3.61 19.53
CA SER A 599 -11.57 -3.94 20.25
C SER A 599 -11.65 -5.29 20.98
N TYR A 600 -12.75 -5.57 21.69
CA TYR A 600 -12.95 -6.88 22.32
C TYR A 600 -13.03 -8.00 21.28
N LYS A 601 -13.72 -7.76 20.17
CA LYS A 601 -13.75 -8.68 19.03
C LYS A 601 -12.35 -8.89 18.45
N ALA A 602 -11.55 -7.83 18.32
CA ALA A 602 -10.18 -7.90 17.83
C ALA A 602 -9.28 -8.77 18.73
N VAL A 603 -9.35 -8.60 20.05
CA VAL A 603 -8.60 -9.43 21.02
C VAL A 603 -9.01 -10.90 20.91
N TRP A 604 -10.31 -11.19 20.82
CA TRP A 604 -10.80 -12.56 20.63
C TRP A 604 -10.30 -13.17 19.30
N GLN A 605 -10.32 -12.40 18.21
CA GLN A 605 -9.81 -12.85 16.91
C GLN A 605 -8.29 -12.99 16.89
N LEU A 606 -7.53 -12.17 17.61
CA LEU A 606 -6.08 -12.28 17.70
C LEU A 606 -5.66 -13.66 18.23
N ILE A 607 -6.45 -14.21 19.16
CA ILE A 607 -6.21 -15.52 19.78
C ILE A 607 -6.74 -16.66 18.89
N THR A 608 -7.96 -16.52 18.35
CA THR A 608 -8.65 -17.61 17.64
C THR A 608 -8.33 -17.68 16.14
N LYS A 609 -8.11 -16.53 15.50
CA LYS A 609 -7.97 -16.37 14.04
C LYS A 609 -7.03 -15.18 13.71
N PRO A 610 -5.74 -15.21 14.09
CA PRO A 610 -4.83 -14.06 14.00
C PRO A 610 -4.70 -13.50 12.57
N PHE A 611 -4.62 -14.38 11.58
CA PHE A 611 -4.41 -14.02 10.16
C PHE A 611 -5.70 -13.86 9.36
N TYR A 612 -6.86 -13.97 10.01
CA TYR A 612 -8.13 -13.89 9.30
C TYR A 612 -8.41 -12.46 8.83
N TRP A 613 -8.49 -12.28 7.52
CA TRP A 613 -8.83 -11.02 6.88
C TRP A 613 -10.34 -10.86 6.79
N GLU A 614 -10.92 -10.04 7.67
CA GLU A 614 -12.35 -9.77 7.65
C GLU A 614 -12.68 -8.68 6.63
N LYS A 615 -12.96 -9.12 5.39
CA LYS A 615 -13.18 -8.22 4.25
C LYS A 615 -14.40 -7.30 4.48
N THR A 616 -14.20 -6.02 4.20
CA THR A 616 -15.26 -5.00 4.17
C THR A 616 -16.00 -5.10 2.84
N ARG A 617 -17.32 -4.91 2.87
CA ARG A 617 -18.12 -4.79 1.64
C ARG A 617 -18.13 -3.33 1.19
N HIS A 618 -17.76 -3.10 -0.06
CA HIS A 618 -17.82 -1.79 -0.74
C HIS A 618 -19.01 -1.79 -1.71
N GLY A 619 -19.39 -0.64 -2.24
CA GLY A 619 -20.52 -0.53 -3.14
C GLY A 619 -21.88 -0.37 -2.46
N LEU A 620 -21.91 0.10 -1.20
CA LEU A 620 -23.15 0.18 -0.40
C LEU A 620 -23.72 1.60 -0.35
N SER A 621 -22.93 2.60 -0.73
CA SER A 621 -23.32 3.99 -0.73
C SER A 621 -24.22 4.33 -1.91
N ARG A 622 -25.27 5.12 -1.63
CA ARG A 622 -26.14 5.69 -2.66
C ARG A 622 -25.42 6.65 -3.61
N TYR A 623 -24.24 7.14 -3.23
CA TYR A 623 -23.39 8.03 -4.05
C TYR A 623 -22.67 7.30 -5.18
N LEU A 624 -22.74 5.97 -5.25
CA LEU A 624 -22.21 5.19 -6.37
C LEU A 624 -23.24 4.96 -7.48
N GLU A 625 -24.53 5.08 -7.17
CA GLU A 625 -25.63 4.90 -8.16
C GLU A 625 -25.89 6.16 -8.98
N THR A 626 -25.56 7.33 -8.43
CA THR A 626 -25.66 8.62 -9.13
C THR A 626 -24.30 8.98 -9.73
N GLY A 627 -24.17 8.91 -11.05
CA GLY A 627 -23.01 9.41 -11.82
C GLY A 627 -22.80 10.93 -11.74
N SER A 628 -23.01 11.55 -10.58
CA SER A 628 -22.90 12.98 -10.33
C SER A 628 -21.59 13.30 -9.61
N ALA A 629 -20.47 13.09 -10.30
CA ALA A 629 -19.14 13.46 -9.81
C ALA A 629 -18.81 14.95 -10.00
N ALA A 630 -19.71 15.78 -10.54
CA ALA A 630 -19.43 17.18 -10.87
C ALA A 630 -19.80 18.20 -9.77
N SER A 631 -20.54 17.84 -8.71
CA SER A 631 -21.08 18.83 -7.77
C SER A 631 -20.46 18.85 -6.37
N VAL A 632 -19.60 17.90 -6.00
CA VAL A 632 -19.10 17.78 -4.61
C VAL A 632 -17.75 18.51 -4.40
N ALA A 633 -17.14 19.05 -5.45
CA ALA A 633 -15.95 19.89 -5.33
C ALA A 633 -16.27 21.35 -4.93
N ALA A 634 -17.55 21.70 -4.73
CA ALA A 634 -18.01 23.07 -4.44
C ALA A 634 -18.82 23.22 -3.13
N GLU A 635 -18.88 22.20 -2.27
CA GLU A 635 -19.48 22.25 -0.92
C GLU A 635 -18.56 21.63 0.13
#